data_AF-A0A942PXY5-F1
#
_entry.id   AF-A0A942PXY5-F1
#
_cell.length_a   1.000
_cell.length_b   1.000
_cell.length_c   1.000
_cell.angle_alpha   90.00
_cell.angle_beta   90.00
_cell.angle_gamma   90.00
#
_symmetry.space_group_name_H-M   'P 1'
#
loop_
_entity.id
_entity.type
_entity.pdbx_description
1 polymer ?
#
loop_
_entity_poly.entity_id
_entity_poly.type
_entity_poly.pdbx_seq_one_letter_code
_entity_poly.pdbx_strand_id
1 'polypeptide(L)' 'MKRSLQFIGPNDYEAKGPIVLTHGDPHLDNIFRKINGSILYIDWEWAALASPLRDITILVQDLRQCIQMEILLPSNNI' A
#
# COMPACT_ATOMS: atom_id res chain seq x y z
N MET A 1 -27.93 -1.17 28.15
CA MET A 1 -27.42 0.15 27.70
C MET A 1 -26.83 -0.04 26.30
N LYS A 2 -27.46 0.51 25.26
CA LYS A 2 -27.02 0.37 23.85
C LYS A 2 -25.74 1.18 23.64
N ARG A 3 -24.66 0.55 23.16
CA ARG A 3 -23.48 1.26 22.65
C ARG A 3 -23.89 1.97 21.36
N SER A 4 -24.01 3.29 21.40
CA SER A 4 -24.22 4.11 20.21
C SER A 4 -22.94 4.11 19.38
N LEU A 5 -22.96 3.47 18.22
CA LEU A 5 -21.98 3.71 17.17
C LEU A 5 -22.25 5.12 16.62
N GLN A 6 -21.39 6.08 16.98
CA GLN A 6 -21.35 7.38 16.31
C GLN A 6 -20.67 7.18 14.95
N PHE A 7 -21.40 7.46 13.88
CA PHE A 7 -20.82 7.54 12.55
C PHE A 7 -20.15 8.92 12.43
N ILE A 8 -18.82 8.92 12.40
CA ILE A 8 -17.98 10.09 12.16
C ILE A 8 -18.16 10.47 10.68
N GLY A 9 -18.59 11.70 10.39
CA GLY A 9 -18.76 12.16 9.02
C GLY A 9 -17.40 12.34 8.33
N PRO A 10 -17.33 12.35 6.98
CA PRO A 10 -16.07 12.56 6.25
C PRO A 10 -15.37 13.89 6.59
N ASN A 11 -16.10 14.87 7.15
CA ASN A 11 -15.57 16.17 7.58
C ASN A 11 -15.01 16.18 9.01
N ASP A 12 -15.25 15.12 9.80
CA ASP A 12 -14.80 15.01 11.20
C ASP A 12 -13.47 14.22 11.30
N TYR A 13 -12.89 13.84 10.15
CA TYR A 13 -11.60 13.16 10.08
C TYR A 13 -10.47 14.18 9.94
N GLU A 14 -9.79 14.46 11.04
CA GLU A 14 -8.51 15.16 10.99
C GLU A 14 -7.41 14.15 10.66
N ALA A 15 -6.81 14.26 9.48
CA ALA A 15 -5.66 13.46 9.09
C ALA A 15 -4.47 13.82 10.00
N LYS A 16 -4.20 12.99 11.00
CA LYS A 16 -3.06 13.15 11.90
C LYS A 16 -1.81 12.56 11.24
N GLY A 17 -0.92 13.42 10.75
CA GLY A 17 0.38 13.00 10.19
C GLY A 17 0.89 13.98 9.13
N PRO A 18 2.15 13.82 8.68
CA PRO A 18 2.68 14.63 7.60
C PRO A 18 1.95 14.32 6.29
N ILE A 19 1.62 15.38 5.54
CA ILE A 19 1.21 15.25 4.15
C ILE A 19 2.48 15.20 3.31
N VAL A 20 2.64 14.13 2.53
CA VAL A 20 3.81 13.90 1.66
C VAL A 20 3.35 13.60 0.25
N LEU A 21 4.25 13.74 -0.72
CA LEU A 21 4.02 13.21 -2.06
C LEU A 21 4.01 11.68 -1.99
N THR A 22 2.87 11.10 -2.29
CA THR A 22 2.66 9.64 -2.40
C THR A 22 2.66 9.23 -3.87
N HIS A 23 3.12 8.03 -4.17
CA HIS A 23 2.99 7.39 -5.49
C HIS A 23 1.53 7.13 -5.82
N GLY A 24 0.80 6.63 -4.82
CA GLY A 24 -0.64 6.44 -4.89
C GLY A 24 -1.12 5.13 -5.48
N ASP A 25 -0.26 4.45 -6.22
CA ASP A 25 -0.44 3.08 -6.69
C ASP A 25 0.88 2.26 -6.67
N PRO A 26 1.60 2.16 -5.53
CA PRO A 26 2.89 1.47 -5.46
C PRO A 26 2.73 -0.06 -5.38
N HIS A 27 1.93 -0.65 -6.26
CA HIS A 27 1.86 -2.11 -6.39
C HIS A 27 3.21 -2.68 -6.83
N LEU A 28 3.51 -3.92 -6.48
CA LEU A 28 4.80 -4.55 -6.81
C LEU A 28 5.08 -4.62 -8.31
N ASP A 29 4.05 -4.67 -9.15
CA ASP A 29 4.16 -4.63 -10.61
C ASP A 29 4.66 -3.28 -11.15
N ASN A 30 4.53 -2.20 -10.35
CA ASN A 30 5.01 -0.85 -10.65
C ASN A 30 6.42 -0.57 -10.08
N ILE A 31 7.06 -1.57 -9.47
CA ILE A 31 8.36 -1.42 -8.78
C ILE A 31 9.41 -2.34 -9.42
N PHE A 32 10.43 -1.72 -10.00
CA PHE A 32 11.50 -2.45 -10.68
C PHE A 32 12.82 -2.31 -9.93
N ARG A 33 13.48 -3.44 -9.68
CA ARG A 33 14.86 -3.46 -9.20
C ARG A 33 15.82 -3.42 -10.37
N LYS A 34 16.62 -2.36 -10.47
CA LYS A 34 17.69 -2.25 -11.48
C LYS A 34 18.87 -3.17 -11.13
N ILE A 35 19.68 -3.50 -12.12
CA ILE A 35 20.88 -4.36 -11.97
C ILE A 35 21.83 -3.82 -10.90
N ASN A 36 21.95 -2.50 -10.77
CA ASN A 36 22.78 -1.83 -9.76
C ASN A 36 22.17 -1.81 -8.34
N GLY A 37 21.03 -2.48 -8.13
CA GLY A 37 20.34 -2.56 -6.85
C GLY A 37 19.42 -1.37 -6.53
N SER A 38 19.41 -0.31 -7.36
CA SER A 38 18.45 0.79 -7.19
C SER A 38 17.02 0.38 -7.55
N ILE A 39 16.04 1.07 -6.97
CA ILE A 39 14.62 0.83 -7.22
C ILE A 39 14.08 1.93 -8.14
N LEU A 40 13.26 1.55 -9.11
CA LEU A 40 12.53 2.44 -9.99
C LEU A 40 11.02 2.25 -9.79
N TYR A 41 10.32 3.36 -9.62
CA TYR A 41 8.85 3.41 -9.64
C TYR A 41 8.40 3.92 -11.00
N ILE A 42 7.37 3.30 -11.55
CA ILE A 42 6.68 3.73 -12.78
C ILE A 42 5.20 3.97 -12.47
N ASP A 43 4.45 4.48 -13.45
CA ASP A 43 3.00 4.68 -13.34
C ASP A 43 2.59 5.71 -12.27
N TRP A 44 3.06 6.94 -12.47
CA TRP A 44 2.89 8.07 -11.54
C TRP A 44 1.53 8.79 -11.67
N GLU A 45 0.56 8.25 -12.41
CA GLU A 45 -0.69 8.96 -12.71
C GLU A 45 -1.56 9.22 -11.46
N TRP A 46 -1.40 8.42 -10.41
CA TRP A 46 -2.12 8.52 -9.14
C TRP A 46 -1.34 9.26 -8.03
N ALA A 47 -0.22 9.87 -8.39
CA ALA A 47 0.64 10.57 -7.45
C ALA A 47 -0.05 11.81 -6.90
N ALA A 48 -0.06 11.93 -5.57
CA ALA A 48 -0.77 13.01 -4.89
C ALA A 48 -0.18 13.31 -3.52
N LEU A 49 -0.45 14.52 -3.02
CA LEU A 49 -0.21 14.86 -1.63
C LEU A 49 -1.22 14.13 -0.74
N ALA A 50 -0.74 13.19 0.07
CA ALA A 50 -1.59 12.39 0.95
C ALA A 50 -0.81 11.92 2.19
N SER A 51 -1.50 11.18 3.07
CA SER A 51 -0.82 10.49 4.17
C SER A 51 0.14 9.42 3.62
N PRO A 52 1.38 9.29 4.13
CA PRO A 52 2.31 8.23 3.72
C PRO A 52 1.74 6.82 3.95
N LEU A 53 0.75 6.69 4.84
CA LEU A 53 0.04 5.43 5.07
C LEU A 53 -0.65 4.90 3.82
N ARG A 54 -1.03 5.77 2.87
CA ARG A 54 -1.61 5.36 1.58
C ARG A 54 -0.70 4.37 0.85
N ASP A 55 0.56 4.74 0.64
CA ASP A 55 1.51 3.89 -0.08
C ASP A 55 1.94 2.68 0.75
N ILE A 56 2.17 2.87 2.07
CA ILE A 56 2.56 1.78 2.98
C ILE A 56 1.50 0.68 3.00
N THR A 57 0.23 1.05 3.05
CA THR A 57 -0.86 0.06 3.12
C THR A 57 -0.96 -0.78 1.85
N ILE A 58 -0.78 -0.18 0.67
CA ILE A 58 -0.74 -0.89 -0.61
C ILE A 58 0.45 -1.87 -0.65
N LEU A 59 1.66 -1.39 -0.34
CA LEU A 59 2.86 -2.24 -0.29
C LEU A 59 2.72 -3.43 0.66
N VAL A 60 2.16 -3.21 1.85
CA VAL A 60 1.94 -4.27 2.84
C VAL A 60 0.90 -5.28 2.35
N GLN A 61 -0.15 -4.83 1.65
CA GLN A 61 -1.16 -5.73 1.08
C GLN A 61 -0.55 -6.65 0.02
N ASP A 62 0.24 -6.10 -0.90
CA ASP A 62 0.89 -6.86 -1.96
C ASP A 62 1.89 -7.88 -1.41
N LEU A 63 2.75 -7.45 -0.47
CA LEU A 63 3.70 -8.36 0.18
C LEU A 63 2.98 -9.53 0.86
N ARG A 64 1.85 -9.27 1.53
CA ARG A 64 1.04 -10.32 2.15
C ARG A 64 0.45 -11.26 1.11
N GLN A 65 -0.02 -10.75 -0.02
CA GLN A 65 -0.56 -11.56 -1.10
C GLN A 65 0.53 -12.46 -1.72
N CYS A 66 1.72 -11.93 -1.96
CA CYS A 66 2.86 -12.71 -2.45
C CYS A 66 3.24 -13.85 -1.49
N ILE A 67 3.40 -13.55 -0.19
CA ILE A 67 3.73 -14.55 0.83
C ILE A 67 2.63 -15.62 0.93
N GLN A 68 1.36 -15.21 0.86
CA GLN A 68 0.24 -16.15 0.90
C GLN A 68 0.23 -17.09 -0.33
N MET A 69 0.57 -16.60 -1.52
CA MET A 69 0.72 -17.46 -2.71
C MET A 69 1.90 -18.43 -2.58
N GLU A 70 3.03 -18.01 -2.00
CA GLU A 70 4.19 -18.88 -1.77
C GLU A 70 3.88 -20.01 -0.79
N ILE A 71 3.08 -19.75 0.25
CA ILE A 71 2.65 -20.77 1.22
C ILE A 71 1.62 -21.74 0.61
N LEU A 72 0.75 -21.26 -0.29
CA LEU A 72 -0.30 -22.07 -0.92
C LEU A 72 0.19 -22.87 -2.14
N LEU A 73 1.35 -22.53 -2.69
CA LEU A 73 2.05 -23.28 -3.72
C LEU A 73 3.40 -23.75 -3.18
N PRO A 74 3.45 -24.69 -2.21
CA PRO A 74 4.72 -25.34 -1.89
C PRO A 74 5.22 -25.98 -3.17
N SER A 75 6.46 -25.69 -3.52
CA SER A 75 7.17 -26.18 -4.71
C SER A 75 7.10 -27.71 -4.74
N ASN A 76 6.05 -28.25 -5.36
CA ASN A 76 5.92 -29.67 -5.63
C ASN A 76 6.89 -30.01 -6.76
N ASN A 77 7.96 -30.71 -6.38
CA ASN A 77 8.72 -31.70 -7.16
C ASN A 77 8.71 -31.52 -8.68
N ILE A 78 9.82 -30.98 -9.19
CA ILE A 78 10.46 -31.48 -10.42
C ILE A 78 11.95 -31.64 -10.11
#